data_AF-A0A925Z615-F1
#
_entry.id   AF-A0A925Z615-F1
#
_cell.length_a   1.000
_cell.length_b   1.000
_cell.length_c   1.000
_cell.angle_alpha   90.00
_cell.angle_beta   90.00
_cell.angle_gamma   90.00
#
_symmetry.space_group_name_H-M   'P 1'
#
loop_
_entity.id
_entity.type
_entity.pdbx_description
1 polymer ?
#
loop_
_entity_poly.entity_id
_entity_poly.type
_entity_poly.pdbx_seq_one_letter_code
_entity_poly.pdbx_strand_id
1 'polypeptide(L)'
;MSDFVSWSYSTVNTLKQCNRKYYFASVLATHGRKVPLRRKAYELRCMQNLQMWRGSVVDKFMELMVIPAIRDKKELDFEMLSNQAVEMAATQFKYSQNQFYKNPEQKKGDVDSSFCILNIHEVNMPFQESELVESYSIIKEAIKNIPTIQMPDGKLLIDFLKECNGLTPNVNNYIVEIEGTRLKPQMDLLAMSNWKPVVIDWKLSASYTSDYSRQLIICGLTVYLKRQQRTDKPAYIYEDIKLYEVNLLKCQVKEHEFIADRINEVIDYMTLTSRDIRLLTKSDDKEIDIENFELTDDEGLCATCNFQTLCSYLLINNNQYDEKSYIESVQNTQLV
;
A
#
# COMPACT_ATOMS: atom_id res chain seq x y z
N MET A 1 -3.90 27.71 -13.84
CA MET A 1 -3.05 26.79 -13.04
C MET A 1 -3.14 25.44 -13.70
N SER A 2 -2.05 24.70 -13.88
CA SER A 2 -2.15 23.38 -14.51
C SER A 2 -2.82 22.42 -13.53
N ASP A 3 -4.09 22.11 -13.78
CA ASP A 3 -4.88 21.15 -13.00
C ASP A 3 -4.36 19.74 -13.23
N PHE A 4 -3.32 19.37 -12.48
CA PHE A 4 -2.78 18.02 -12.49
C PHE A 4 -3.71 17.08 -11.72
N VAL A 5 -4.01 15.93 -12.33
CA VAL A 5 -4.68 14.83 -11.61
C VAL A 5 -3.62 14.06 -10.83
N SER A 6 -3.79 13.95 -9.51
CA SER A 6 -2.97 13.04 -8.70
C SER A 6 -3.43 11.62 -8.94
N TRP A 7 -2.58 10.79 -9.54
CA TRP A 7 -2.94 9.45 -9.99
C TRP A 7 -2.11 8.37 -9.29
N SER A 8 -2.78 7.29 -8.88
CA SER A 8 -2.12 6.06 -8.44
C SER A 8 -2.90 4.84 -8.94
N TYR A 9 -2.20 3.72 -9.15
CA TYR A 9 -2.82 2.48 -9.60
C TYR A 9 -3.89 1.98 -8.62
N SER A 10 -3.59 2.06 -7.31
CA SER A 10 -4.54 1.71 -6.25
C SER A 10 -5.80 2.57 -6.30
N THR A 11 -5.66 3.89 -6.51
CA THR A 11 -6.79 4.83 -6.61
C THR A 11 -7.70 4.50 -7.79
N VAL A 12 -7.12 4.18 -8.95
CA VAL A 12 -7.90 3.77 -10.13
C VAL A 12 -8.63 2.45 -9.90
N ASN A 13 -7.96 1.46 -9.29
CA ASN A 13 -8.61 0.18 -8.99
C ASN A 13 -9.77 0.36 -8.00
N THR A 14 -9.61 1.23 -7.00
CA THR A 14 -10.70 1.59 -6.10
C THR A 14 -11.88 2.22 -6.85
N LEU A 15 -11.61 3.15 -7.78
CA LEU A 15 -12.66 3.76 -8.60
C LEU A 15 -13.43 2.73 -9.40
N LYS A 16 -12.73 1.81 -10.07
CA LYS A 16 -13.34 0.75 -10.88
C LYS A 16 -14.16 -0.24 -10.08
N GLN A 17 -13.80 -0.49 -8.82
CA GLN A 17 -14.57 -1.35 -7.93
C GLN A 17 -15.86 -0.68 -7.46
N CYS A 18 -15.79 0.58 -7.07
CA CYS A 18 -16.92 1.33 -6.53
C CYS A 18 -16.59 2.83 -6.45
N ASN A 19 -17.37 3.67 -7.13
CA ASN A 19 -17.20 5.13 -7.10
C ASN A 19 -17.36 5.67 -5.67
N ARG A 20 -18.32 5.15 -4.89
CA ARG A 20 -18.51 5.53 -3.49
C ARG A 20 -17.30 5.19 -2.61
N LYS A 21 -16.65 4.05 -2.83
CA LYS A 21 -15.39 3.68 -2.15
C LYS A 21 -14.27 4.64 -2.51
N TYR A 22 -14.18 5.04 -3.78
CA TYR A 22 -13.23 6.06 -4.23
C TYR A 22 -13.47 7.41 -3.54
N TYR A 23 -14.73 7.85 -3.44
CA TYR A 23 -15.07 9.08 -2.72
C TYR A 23 -14.55 9.05 -1.29
N PHE A 24 -14.85 7.98 -0.53
CA PHE A 24 -14.40 7.88 0.84
C PHE A 24 -12.87 7.87 0.96
N ALA A 25 -12.18 7.10 0.12
CA ALA A 25 -10.72 6.91 0.23
C ALA A 25 -9.89 8.09 -0.29
N SER A 26 -10.33 8.73 -1.38
CA SER A 26 -9.53 9.68 -2.16
C SER A 26 -10.03 11.11 -2.08
N VAL A 27 -11.33 11.33 -1.81
CA VAL A 27 -11.93 12.67 -1.76
C VAL A 27 -12.19 13.10 -0.30
N LEU A 28 -12.84 12.24 0.49
CA LEU A 28 -13.33 12.57 1.82
C LEU A 28 -12.26 12.37 2.92
N ALA A 29 -11.49 11.28 2.85
CA ALA A 29 -10.56 10.91 3.91
C ALA A 29 -9.45 11.95 4.11
N THR A 30 -9.36 12.50 5.33
CA THR A 30 -8.26 13.39 5.72
C THR A 30 -7.70 13.03 7.09
N HIS A 31 -6.40 13.28 7.29
CA HIS A 31 -5.76 13.07 8.60
C HIS A 31 -6.30 14.00 9.70
N GLY A 32 -6.88 15.15 9.32
CA GLY A 32 -7.36 16.17 10.24
C GLY A 32 -8.51 15.67 11.11
N ARG A 33 -8.53 16.07 12.39
CA ARG A 33 -9.54 15.66 13.37
C ARG A 33 -10.73 16.62 13.48
N LYS A 34 -10.72 17.75 12.76
CA LYS A 34 -11.73 18.81 12.88
C LYS A 34 -13.11 18.39 12.35
N VAL A 35 -13.14 17.55 11.31
CA VAL A 35 -14.37 17.07 10.68
C VAL A 35 -14.48 15.57 10.95
N PRO A 36 -15.35 15.13 11.89
CA PRO A 36 -15.44 13.74 12.33
C PRO A 36 -15.62 12.74 11.18
N LEU A 37 -16.53 13.02 10.25
CA LEU A 37 -16.78 12.18 9.06
C LEU A 37 -15.50 11.96 8.22
N ARG A 38 -14.76 13.03 7.92
CA ARG A 38 -13.50 12.95 7.15
C ARG A 38 -12.42 12.18 7.90
N ARG A 39 -12.40 12.30 9.24
CA ARG A 39 -11.50 11.55 10.09
C ARG A 39 -11.86 10.07 10.13
N LYS A 40 -13.14 9.73 10.25
CA LYS A 40 -13.61 8.34 10.22
C LYS A 40 -13.30 7.66 8.89
N ALA A 41 -13.56 8.35 7.77
CA ALA A 41 -13.16 7.87 6.45
C ALA A 41 -11.64 7.63 6.36
N TYR A 42 -10.81 8.48 6.98
CA TYR A 42 -9.37 8.25 7.05
C TYR A 42 -9.00 6.99 7.87
N GLU A 43 -9.65 6.76 9.01
CA GLU A 43 -9.42 5.57 9.84
C GLU A 43 -9.77 4.29 9.09
N LEU A 44 -10.94 4.24 8.45
CA LEU A 44 -11.38 3.11 7.63
C LEU A 44 -10.48 2.89 6.40
N ARG A 45 -9.95 3.97 5.81
CA ARG A 45 -8.95 3.87 4.73
C ARG A 45 -7.66 3.20 5.19
N CYS A 46 -7.23 3.48 6.42
CA CYS A 46 -6.04 2.89 7.02
C CYS A 46 -6.27 1.51 7.64
N MET A 47 -7.53 1.07 7.73
CA MET A 47 -7.90 -0.20 8.34
C MET A 47 -7.40 -1.39 7.52
N GLN A 48 -6.95 -2.43 8.20
CA GLN A 48 -6.45 -3.66 7.60
C GLN A 48 -7.12 -4.88 8.25
N ASN A 49 -7.27 -5.95 7.48
CA ASN A 49 -7.51 -7.28 8.04
C ASN A 49 -6.17 -7.94 8.40
N LEU A 50 -6.21 -9.07 9.12
CA LEU A 50 -4.98 -9.77 9.54
C LEU A 50 -4.09 -10.16 8.36
N GLN A 51 -4.66 -10.56 7.21
CA GLN A 51 -3.89 -10.94 6.03
C GLN A 51 -3.10 -9.75 5.45
N MET A 52 -3.74 -8.59 5.25
CA MET A 52 -3.09 -7.37 4.76
C MET A 52 -2.06 -6.83 5.76
N TRP A 53 -2.38 -6.95 7.04
CA TRP A 53 -1.52 -6.52 8.13
C TRP A 53 -0.20 -7.30 8.18
N ARG A 54 -0.24 -8.63 8.00
CA ARG A 54 0.98 -9.48 7.90
C ARG A 54 1.96 -8.92 6.86
N GLY A 55 1.47 -8.60 5.66
CA GLY A 55 2.27 -8.03 4.59
C GLY A 55 2.87 -6.66 4.95
N SER A 56 2.07 -5.81 5.59
CA SER A 56 2.50 -4.46 5.99
C SER A 56 3.55 -4.48 7.10
N VAL A 57 3.47 -5.42 8.04
CA VAL A 57 4.51 -5.63 9.05
C VAL A 57 5.82 -6.01 8.38
N VAL A 58 5.80 -7.00 7.48
CA VAL A 58 7.04 -7.47 6.85
C VAL A 58 7.65 -6.41 5.95
N ASP A 59 6.85 -5.70 5.13
CA ASP A 59 7.34 -4.58 4.33
C ASP A 59 8.01 -3.51 5.20
N LYS A 60 7.34 -3.08 6.28
CA LYS A 60 7.91 -2.08 7.21
C LYS A 60 9.16 -2.59 7.92
N PHE A 61 9.20 -3.88 8.27
CA PHE A 61 10.38 -4.49 8.88
C PHE A 61 11.56 -4.58 7.90
N MET A 62 11.30 -4.88 6.63
CA MET A 62 12.30 -4.82 5.56
C MET A 62 12.86 -3.40 5.43
N GLU A 63 12.00 -2.39 5.40
CA GLU A 63 12.36 -0.98 5.30
C GLU A 63 13.26 -0.52 6.47
N LEU A 64 12.87 -0.82 7.72
CA LEU A 64 13.51 -0.25 8.90
C LEU A 64 14.70 -1.07 9.42
N MET A 65 14.71 -2.38 9.22
CA MET A 65 15.66 -3.28 9.88
C MET A 65 16.54 -4.03 8.90
N VAL A 66 15.95 -4.80 7.97
CA VAL A 66 16.72 -5.72 7.11
C VAL A 66 17.54 -4.97 6.06
N ILE A 67 16.92 -4.09 5.27
CA ILE A 67 17.62 -3.35 4.21
C ILE A 67 18.70 -2.43 4.78
N PRO A 68 18.45 -1.64 5.85
CA PRO A 68 19.50 -0.86 6.50
C PRO A 68 20.66 -1.72 7.02
N ALA A 69 20.38 -2.89 7.63
CA ALA A 69 21.44 -3.78 8.10
C ALA A 69 22.32 -4.32 6.96
N ILE A 70 21.73 -4.67 5.81
CA ILE A 70 22.48 -5.06 4.61
C ILE A 70 23.35 -3.90 4.10
N ARG A 71 22.74 -2.72 3.94
CA ARG A 71 23.43 -1.50 3.47
C ARG A 71 24.62 -1.15 4.36
N ASP A 72 24.44 -1.24 5.67
CA ASP A 72 25.44 -0.92 6.68
C ASP A 72 26.43 -2.08 6.93
N LYS A 73 26.34 -3.16 6.14
CA LYS A 73 27.19 -4.37 6.21
C LYS A 73 27.22 -5.03 7.59
N LYS A 74 26.09 -4.98 8.30
CA LYS A 74 25.93 -5.66 9.59
C LYS A 74 25.77 -7.16 9.38
N GLU A 75 26.16 -7.94 10.37
CA GLU A 75 25.84 -9.36 10.44
C GLU A 75 24.32 -9.53 10.58
N LEU A 76 23.76 -10.50 9.85
CA LEU A 76 22.32 -10.75 9.80
C LEU A 76 22.04 -12.11 10.44
N ASP A 77 21.42 -12.09 11.61
CA ASP A 77 20.83 -13.28 12.23
C ASP A 77 19.33 -13.28 11.92
N PHE A 78 18.92 -14.12 10.96
CA PHE A 78 17.52 -14.21 10.54
C PHE A 78 16.60 -14.87 11.59
N GLU A 79 17.12 -15.65 12.53
CA GLU A 79 16.31 -16.13 13.65
C GLU A 79 16.00 -14.97 14.59
N MET A 80 17.00 -14.18 14.98
CA MET A 80 16.81 -12.99 15.80
C MET A 80 15.93 -11.94 15.11
N LEU A 81 16.18 -11.62 13.84
CA LEU A 81 15.38 -10.68 13.06
C LEU A 81 13.92 -11.14 12.94
N SER A 82 13.67 -12.45 12.78
CA SER A 82 12.31 -12.97 12.71
C SER A 82 11.54 -12.80 14.02
N ASN A 83 12.21 -12.95 15.17
CA ASN A 83 11.61 -12.69 16.48
C ASN A 83 11.30 -11.20 16.66
N GLN A 84 12.20 -10.31 16.23
CA GLN A 84 11.97 -8.86 16.27
C GLN A 84 10.80 -8.42 15.37
N ALA A 85 10.61 -9.07 14.21
CA ALA A 85 9.45 -8.80 13.35
C ALA A 85 8.14 -9.20 14.04
N VAL A 86 8.13 -10.31 14.78
CA VAL A 86 6.96 -10.72 15.59
C VAL A 86 6.72 -9.75 16.75
N GLU A 87 7.76 -9.25 17.41
CA GLU A 87 7.62 -8.22 18.46
C GLU A 87 7.05 -6.90 17.91
N MET A 88 7.49 -6.47 16.73
CA MET A 88 6.92 -5.32 16.02
C MET A 88 5.43 -5.56 15.71
N ALA A 89 5.07 -6.75 15.22
CA ALA A 89 3.68 -7.14 15.01
C ALA A 89 2.87 -7.08 16.32
N ALA A 90 3.36 -7.70 17.39
CA ALA A 90 2.67 -7.69 18.68
C ALA A 90 2.45 -6.26 19.22
N THR A 91 3.40 -5.36 18.97
CA THR A 91 3.27 -3.94 19.32
C THR A 91 2.18 -3.25 18.51
N GLN A 92 2.15 -3.47 17.18
CA GLN A 92 1.09 -2.94 16.31
C GLN A 92 -0.30 -3.49 16.67
N PHE A 93 -0.39 -4.79 16.99
CA PHE A 93 -1.65 -5.40 17.42
C PHE A 93 -2.18 -4.72 18.70
N LYS A 94 -1.33 -4.57 19.71
CA LYS A 94 -1.66 -3.85 20.96
C LYS A 94 -2.02 -2.39 20.70
N TYR A 95 -1.32 -1.72 19.77
CA TYR A 95 -1.65 -0.35 19.39
C TYR A 95 -3.08 -0.23 18.86
N SER A 96 -3.45 -1.15 17.95
CA SER A 96 -4.80 -1.21 17.41
C SER A 96 -5.83 -1.59 18.48
N GLN A 97 -5.52 -2.55 19.36
CA GLN A 97 -6.42 -3.05 20.40
C GLN A 97 -6.81 -1.94 21.39
N ASN A 98 -5.83 -1.12 21.79
CA ASN A 98 -6.05 0.03 22.67
C ASN A 98 -6.59 1.26 21.92
N GLN A 99 -6.83 1.14 20.62
CA GLN A 99 -7.33 2.20 19.74
C GLN A 99 -6.55 3.52 19.86
N PHE A 100 -5.23 3.44 20.05
CA PHE A 100 -4.39 4.62 20.31
C PHE A 100 -4.43 5.66 19.19
N TYR A 101 -4.76 5.25 17.96
CA TYR A 101 -5.01 6.16 16.84
C TYR A 101 -6.16 7.16 17.09
N LYS A 102 -7.07 6.90 18.03
CA LYS A 102 -8.14 7.81 18.43
C LYS A 102 -7.64 8.93 19.36
N ASN A 103 -6.50 8.75 20.04
CA ASN A 103 -5.95 9.75 20.95
C ASN A 103 -5.50 11.03 20.18
N PRO A 104 -6.10 12.21 20.46
CA PRO A 104 -5.74 13.46 19.78
C PRO A 104 -4.35 13.98 20.16
N GLU A 105 -3.80 13.59 21.31
CA GLU A 105 -2.50 14.03 21.80
C GLU A 105 -1.33 13.28 21.14
N GLN A 106 -1.58 12.09 20.59
CA GLN A 106 -0.58 11.35 19.82
C GLN A 106 -0.43 11.96 18.42
N LYS A 107 0.74 12.53 18.13
CA LYS A 107 1.08 12.94 16.76
C LYS A 107 1.64 11.76 16.00
N LYS A 108 1.32 11.66 14.70
CA LYS A 108 1.76 10.55 13.83
C LYS A 108 3.28 10.35 13.81
N GLY A 109 4.07 11.41 14.01
CA GLY A 109 5.53 11.34 14.07
C GLY A 109 6.08 10.68 15.34
N ASP A 110 5.27 10.57 16.40
CA ASP A 110 5.69 10.07 17.71
C ASP A 110 5.52 8.53 17.83
N VAL A 111 4.87 7.90 16.85
CA VAL A 111 4.39 6.50 16.95
C VAL A 111 4.96 5.55 15.87
N ASP A 112 5.89 6.09 15.05
CA ASP A 112 6.63 5.50 13.91
C ASP A 112 6.12 4.14 13.40
N SER A 113 6.64 3.05 13.94
CA SER A 113 6.40 1.66 13.48
C SER A 113 5.21 0.96 14.14
N SER A 114 4.58 1.56 15.15
CA SER A 114 3.50 0.92 15.92
C SER A 114 2.10 1.28 15.44
N PHE A 115 1.94 2.31 14.60
CA PHE A 115 0.65 2.71 14.06
C PHE A 115 -0.01 1.58 13.27
N CYS A 116 -1.20 1.14 13.72
CA CYS A 116 -1.99 0.12 13.06
C CYS A 116 -3.48 0.27 13.42
N ILE A 117 -4.36 0.02 12.45
CA ILE A 117 -5.81 -0.06 12.64
C ILE A 117 -6.27 -1.40 12.07
N LEU A 118 -6.69 -2.31 12.93
CA LEU A 118 -7.23 -3.62 12.52
C LEU A 118 -8.75 -3.61 12.55
N ASN A 119 -9.37 -4.22 11.54
CA ASN A 119 -10.83 -4.36 11.46
C ASN A 119 -11.44 -5.10 12.67
N ILE A 120 -10.74 -6.09 13.21
CA ILE A 120 -11.13 -6.81 14.44
C ILE A 120 -11.30 -5.87 15.65
N HIS A 121 -10.66 -4.70 15.64
CA HIS A 121 -10.72 -3.73 16.74
C HIS A 121 -11.52 -2.46 16.40
N GLU A 122 -11.54 -2.03 15.13
CA GLU A 122 -12.27 -0.83 14.70
C GLU A 122 -13.75 -1.12 14.43
N VAL A 123 -14.06 -2.27 13.83
CA VAL A 123 -15.43 -2.69 13.52
C VAL A 123 -15.84 -3.98 14.26
N ASN A 124 -15.03 -4.40 15.24
CA ASN A 124 -15.25 -5.62 16.04
C ASN A 124 -15.48 -6.87 15.18
N MET A 125 -14.75 -6.99 14.06
CA MET A 125 -14.83 -8.18 13.23
C MET A 125 -14.43 -9.41 14.06
N PRO A 126 -15.25 -10.48 14.12
CA PRO A 126 -14.91 -11.68 14.86
C PRO A 126 -13.60 -12.30 14.34
N PHE A 127 -12.79 -12.81 15.26
CA PHE A 127 -11.58 -13.58 14.94
C PHE A 127 -11.32 -14.62 16.02
N GLN A 128 -10.61 -15.68 15.66
CA GLN A 128 -10.08 -16.69 16.57
C GLN A 128 -8.64 -16.37 16.95
N GLU A 129 -8.25 -16.65 18.18
CA GLU A 129 -6.87 -16.41 18.65
C GLU A 129 -5.84 -17.21 17.82
N SER A 130 -6.24 -18.35 17.27
CA SER A 130 -5.42 -19.14 16.33
C SER A 130 -5.07 -18.38 15.04
N GLU A 131 -5.94 -17.50 14.54
CA GLU A 131 -5.67 -16.69 13.34
C GLU A 131 -4.59 -15.62 13.61
N LEU A 132 -4.53 -15.12 14.85
CA LEU A 132 -3.47 -14.20 15.29
C LEU A 132 -2.14 -14.94 15.43
N VAL A 133 -2.14 -16.12 16.07
CA VAL A 133 -0.95 -16.97 16.19
C VAL A 133 -0.41 -17.36 14.81
N GLU A 134 -1.29 -17.73 13.88
CA GLU A 134 -0.93 -18.00 12.48
C GLU A 134 -0.29 -16.76 11.82
N SER A 135 -0.85 -15.57 12.05
CA SER A 135 -0.29 -14.32 11.52
C SER A 135 1.15 -14.10 11.99
N TYR A 136 1.45 -14.32 13.28
CA TYR A 136 2.81 -14.23 13.80
C TYR A 136 3.73 -15.28 13.20
N SER A 137 3.27 -16.53 13.06
CA SER A 137 4.04 -17.59 12.43
C SER A 137 4.41 -17.27 10.98
N ILE A 138 3.47 -16.75 10.19
CA ILE A 138 3.71 -16.35 8.79
C ILE A 138 4.71 -15.20 8.70
N ILE A 139 4.59 -14.18 9.56
CA ILE A 139 5.56 -13.07 9.62
C ILE A 139 6.95 -13.61 9.95
N LYS A 140 7.05 -14.50 10.94
CA LYS A 140 8.31 -15.13 11.34
C LYS A 140 8.93 -15.92 10.18
N GLU A 141 8.14 -16.76 9.53
CA GLU A 141 8.56 -17.59 8.41
C GLU A 141 9.04 -16.74 7.21
N ALA A 142 8.29 -15.70 6.84
CA ALA A 142 8.67 -14.82 5.74
C ALA A 142 10.06 -14.19 5.94
N ILE A 143 10.41 -13.79 7.17
CA ILE A 143 11.75 -13.26 7.49
C ILE A 143 12.81 -14.36 7.47
N LYS A 144 12.52 -15.54 8.02
CA LYS A 144 13.45 -16.68 8.02
C LYS A 144 13.75 -17.22 6.63
N ASN A 145 12.82 -17.06 5.70
CA ASN A 145 12.94 -17.53 4.33
C ASN A 145 13.86 -16.69 3.46
N ILE A 146 14.05 -15.39 3.78
CA ILE A 146 14.89 -14.45 3.03
C ILE A 146 16.25 -15.02 2.58
N PRO A 147 17.09 -15.62 3.45
CA PRO A 147 18.40 -16.15 3.06
C PRO A 147 18.34 -17.33 2.08
N THR A 148 17.16 -17.92 1.87
CA THR A 148 16.97 -19.07 0.96
C THR A 148 16.43 -18.69 -0.41
N ILE A 149 16.01 -17.44 -0.59
CA ILE A 149 15.39 -16.98 -1.83
C ILE A 149 16.44 -16.90 -2.92
N GLN A 150 16.18 -17.54 -4.05
CA GLN A 150 17.04 -17.50 -5.23
C GLN A 150 16.51 -16.47 -6.23
N MET A 151 17.42 -15.62 -6.71
CA MET A 151 17.20 -14.73 -7.84
C MET A 151 17.20 -15.52 -9.16
N PRO A 152 16.67 -14.96 -10.27
CA PRO A 152 16.62 -15.66 -11.56
C PRO A 152 17.99 -16.11 -12.12
N ASP A 153 19.08 -15.48 -11.69
CA ASP A 153 20.46 -15.85 -12.04
C ASP A 153 21.04 -16.96 -11.15
N GLY A 154 20.26 -17.50 -10.21
CA GLY A 154 20.63 -18.55 -9.27
C GLY A 154 21.34 -18.06 -8.01
N LYS A 155 21.68 -16.77 -7.89
CA LYS A 155 22.27 -16.22 -6.66
C LYS A 155 21.22 -16.10 -5.56
N LEU A 156 21.65 -16.16 -4.30
CA LEU A 156 20.77 -15.84 -3.18
C LEU A 156 20.42 -14.35 -3.20
N LEU A 157 19.18 -14.02 -2.87
CA LEU A 157 18.70 -12.63 -2.75
C LEU A 157 19.62 -11.79 -1.85
N ILE A 158 20.06 -12.36 -0.73
CA ILE A 158 20.95 -11.66 0.21
C ILE A 158 22.30 -11.34 -0.41
N ASP A 159 22.87 -12.25 -1.19
CA ASP A 159 24.15 -12.00 -1.86
C ASP A 159 23.98 -10.94 -2.94
N PHE A 160 22.91 -11.03 -3.74
CA PHE A 160 22.54 -10.01 -4.71
C PHE A 160 22.40 -8.61 -4.07
N LEU A 161 21.69 -8.49 -2.95
CA LEU A 161 21.50 -7.22 -2.25
C LEU A 161 22.80 -6.67 -1.66
N LYS A 162 23.67 -7.53 -1.13
CA LYS A 162 25.00 -7.14 -0.60
C LYS A 162 25.94 -6.64 -1.69
N GLU A 163 25.81 -7.16 -2.92
CA GLU A 163 26.61 -6.75 -4.07
C GLU A 163 26.13 -5.41 -4.70
N CYS A 164 24.91 -4.97 -4.38
CA CYS A 164 24.36 -3.73 -4.94
C CYS A 164 25.15 -2.49 -4.48
N ASN A 165 25.33 -1.54 -5.40
CA ASN A 165 25.97 -0.25 -5.15
C ASN A 165 25.15 0.68 -4.23
N GLY A 166 23.84 0.44 -4.12
CA GLY A 166 22.95 1.24 -3.27
C GLY A 166 21.61 0.55 -3.07
N LEU A 167 21.05 0.75 -1.89
CA LEU A 167 19.75 0.21 -1.49
C LEU A 167 18.93 1.36 -0.88
N THR A 168 17.78 1.68 -1.48
CA THR A 168 16.87 2.71 -1.00
C THR A 168 15.50 2.08 -0.73
N PRO A 169 15.15 1.80 0.54
CA PRO A 169 13.84 1.26 0.86
C PRO A 169 12.75 2.36 0.82
N ASN A 170 11.50 1.95 0.63
CA ASN A 170 10.30 2.81 0.68
C ASN A 170 10.45 4.11 -0.15
N VAL A 171 10.80 3.98 -1.43
CA VAL A 171 10.90 5.12 -2.33
C VAL A 171 9.49 5.63 -2.63
N ASN A 172 9.13 6.74 -2.00
CA ASN A 172 7.82 7.38 -2.16
C ASN A 172 7.93 8.86 -2.54
N ASN A 173 9.12 9.36 -2.86
CA ASN A 173 9.38 10.76 -3.18
C ASN A 173 9.63 11.00 -4.69
N TYR A 174 9.60 9.95 -5.51
CA TYR A 174 9.77 10.08 -6.96
C TYR A 174 8.45 10.53 -7.58
N ILE A 175 8.45 11.71 -8.19
CA ILE A 175 7.26 12.33 -8.81
C ILE A 175 7.55 12.63 -10.27
N VAL A 176 6.79 12.06 -11.18
CA VAL A 176 6.86 12.34 -12.61
C VAL A 176 5.52 12.84 -13.13
N GLU A 177 5.54 13.59 -14.22
CA GLU A 177 4.34 14.14 -14.84
C GLU A 177 4.25 13.60 -16.27
N ILE A 178 3.07 13.07 -16.61
CA ILE A 178 2.76 12.48 -17.91
C ILE A 178 1.41 13.07 -18.34
N GLU A 179 1.38 13.85 -19.42
CA GLU A 179 0.15 14.40 -20.02
C GLU A 179 -0.84 15.06 -19.02
N GLY A 180 -0.34 15.88 -18.10
CA GLY A 180 -1.19 16.54 -17.10
C GLY A 180 -1.66 15.63 -15.96
N THR A 181 -1.04 14.46 -15.82
CA THR A 181 -1.21 13.53 -14.71
C THR A 181 0.06 13.48 -13.88
N ARG A 182 -0.07 13.63 -12.56
CA ARG A 182 1.03 13.50 -11.61
C ARG A 182 1.06 12.09 -11.05
N LEU A 183 2.18 11.40 -11.29
CA LEU A 183 2.43 10.03 -10.85
C LEU A 183 3.47 10.03 -9.71
N LYS A 184 3.14 9.33 -8.62
CA LYS A 184 3.98 9.18 -7.43
C LYS A 184 3.80 7.78 -6.83
N PRO A 185 4.39 6.73 -7.43
CA PRO A 185 4.26 5.38 -6.91
C PRO A 185 5.15 5.21 -5.67
N GLN A 186 4.78 4.23 -4.84
CA GLN A 186 5.62 3.74 -3.77
C GLN A 186 6.35 2.48 -4.27
N MET A 187 7.66 2.41 -4.02
CA MET A 187 8.49 1.24 -4.32
C MET A 187 9.06 0.72 -3.00
N ASP A 188 8.89 -0.56 -2.72
CA ASP A 188 9.36 -1.14 -1.45
C ASP A 188 10.89 -1.10 -1.36
N LEU A 189 11.57 -1.40 -2.47
CA LEU A 189 13.01 -1.24 -2.58
C LEU A 189 13.44 -0.82 -4.00
N LEU A 190 14.25 0.24 -4.07
CA LEU A 190 15.06 0.56 -5.25
C LEU A 190 16.53 0.19 -4.96
N ALA A 191 17.00 -0.86 -5.60
CA ALA A 191 18.40 -1.29 -5.57
C ALA A 191 19.15 -0.78 -6.82
N MET A 192 20.46 -0.59 -6.68
CA MET A 192 21.35 -0.23 -7.77
C MET A 192 22.36 -1.36 -7.97
N SER A 193 22.14 -2.25 -8.93
CA SER A 193 23.06 -3.36 -9.25
C SER A 193 23.90 -2.98 -10.46
N ASN A 194 25.23 -2.97 -10.32
CA ASN A 194 26.14 -2.49 -11.35
C ASN A 194 25.73 -1.11 -11.92
N TRP A 195 25.31 -0.20 -11.03
CA TRP A 195 24.79 1.14 -11.35
C TRP A 195 23.51 1.20 -12.18
N LYS A 196 22.85 0.06 -12.39
CA LYS A 196 21.56 -0.07 -13.05
C LYS A 196 20.44 -0.30 -12.03
N PRO A 197 19.26 0.30 -12.23
CA PRO A 197 18.18 0.24 -11.26
C PRO A 197 17.47 -1.11 -11.28
N VAL A 198 17.18 -1.61 -10.08
CA VAL A 198 16.37 -2.81 -9.85
C VAL A 198 15.27 -2.44 -8.86
N VAL A 199 14.02 -2.49 -9.31
CA VAL A 199 12.85 -2.26 -8.46
C VAL A 199 12.40 -3.61 -7.92
N ILE A 200 12.32 -3.71 -6.59
CA ILE A 200 11.84 -4.91 -5.91
C ILE A 200 10.61 -4.55 -5.09
N ASP A 201 9.58 -5.38 -5.22
CA ASP A 201 8.31 -5.29 -4.49
C ASP A 201 8.12 -6.59 -3.69
N TRP A 202 7.85 -6.47 -2.38
CA TRP A 202 7.75 -7.59 -1.46
C TRP A 202 6.32 -8.13 -1.41
N LYS A 203 6.16 -9.44 -1.57
CA LYS A 203 4.86 -10.10 -1.48
C LYS A 203 4.83 -11.17 -0.40
N LEU A 204 3.69 -11.23 0.29
CA LEU A 204 3.35 -12.25 1.27
C LEU A 204 2.13 -13.10 0.87
N SER A 205 1.65 -12.99 -0.38
CA SER A 205 0.43 -13.67 -0.81
C SER A 205 0.65 -15.18 -1.01
N ALA A 206 -0.28 -15.98 -0.47
CA ALA A 206 -0.39 -17.39 -0.81
C ALA A 206 -0.98 -17.62 -2.22
N SER A 207 -1.75 -16.67 -2.75
CA SER A 207 -2.32 -16.76 -4.12
C SER A 207 -1.32 -16.34 -5.20
N TYR A 208 -1.46 -16.94 -6.39
CA TYR A 208 -0.65 -16.68 -7.59
C TYR A 208 -1.36 -15.76 -8.61
N THR A 209 -2.58 -15.33 -8.31
CA THR A 209 -3.55 -14.86 -9.31
C THR A 209 -3.61 -13.35 -9.49
N SER A 210 -2.91 -12.56 -8.68
CA SER A 210 -2.94 -11.11 -8.82
C SER A 210 -1.96 -10.63 -9.89
N ASP A 211 -2.46 -9.87 -10.87
CA ASP A 211 -1.62 -9.24 -11.89
C ASP A 211 -0.95 -7.96 -11.33
N TYR A 212 0.14 -8.15 -10.57
CA TYR A 212 0.95 -7.05 -10.02
C TYR A 212 1.86 -6.38 -11.08
N SER A 213 1.89 -6.90 -12.31
CA SER A 213 2.81 -6.46 -13.36
C SER A 213 2.70 -4.96 -13.63
N ARG A 214 1.47 -4.44 -13.72
CA ARG A 214 1.22 -3.02 -14.01
C ARG A 214 1.80 -2.11 -12.95
N GLN A 215 1.67 -2.44 -11.66
CA GLN A 215 2.22 -1.61 -10.57
C GLN A 215 3.74 -1.53 -10.67
N LEU A 216 4.41 -2.66 -10.90
CA LEU A 216 5.86 -2.70 -11.07
C LEU A 216 6.32 -1.95 -12.33
N ILE A 217 5.60 -2.08 -13.45
CA ILE A 217 5.90 -1.32 -14.68
C ILE A 217 5.76 0.19 -14.43
N ILE A 218 4.74 0.63 -13.69
CA ILE A 218 4.57 2.04 -13.29
C ILE A 218 5.75 2.53 -12.45
N CYS A 219 6.26 1.70 -11.54
CA CYS A 219 7.48 2.01 -10.79
C CYS A 219 8.70 2.14 -11.72
N GLY A 220 8.91 1.18 -12.62
CA GLY A 220 9.97 1.22 -13.63
C GLY A 220 9.90 2.47 -14.52
N LEU A 221 8.72 2.81 -15.01
CA LEU A 221 8.46 4.02 -15.80
C LEU A 221 8.84 5.29 -15.03
N THR A 222 8.52 5.34 -13.74
CA THR A 222 8.88 6.46 -12.88
C THR A 222 10.40 6.59 -12.74
N VAL A 223 11.12 5.48 -12.55
CA VAL A 223 12.60 5.46 -12.50
C VAL A 223 13.20 5.92 -13.83
N TYR A 224 12.68 5.40 -14.94
CA TYR A 224 13.10 5.75 -16.29
C TYR A 224 12.97 7.25 -16.56
N LEU A 225 11.77 7.81 -16.37
CA LEU A 225 11.49 9.23 -16.60
C LEU A 225 12.29 10.12 -15.64
N LYS A 226 12.48 9.70 -14.38
CA LYS A 226 13.33 10.44 -13.44
C LYS A 226 14.77 10.51 -13.88
N ARG A 227 15.29 9.45 -14.51
CA ARG A 227 16.64 9.48 -15.10
C ARG A 227 16.71 10.42 -16.29
N GLN A 228 15.70 10.42 -17.17
CA GLN A 228 15.67 11.33 -18.32
C GLN A 228 15.66 12.81 -17.94
N GLN A 229 15.11 13.15 -16.76
CA GLN A 229 15.15 14.51 -16.22
C GLN A 229 16.55 14.97 -15.79
N ARG A 230 17.54 14.07 -15.71
CA ARG A 230 18.92 14.37 -15.31
C ARG A 230 19.81 14.54 -16.52
N THR A 231 20.43 15.72 -16.65
CA THR A 231 21.41 16.02 -17.71
C THR A 231 22.83 15.58 -17.35
N ASP A 232 23.10 15.30 -16.07
CA ASP A 232 24.42 14.95 -15.54
C ASP A 232 24.78 13.45 -15.66
N LYS A 233 23.84 12.62 -16.13
CA LYS A 233 24.01 11.16 -16.22
C LYS A 233 23.42 10.64 -17.53
N PRO A 234 23.98 9.54 -18.09
CA PRO A 234 23.38 8.92 -19.27
C PRO A 234 21.94 8.46 -18.97
N ALA A 235 21.08 8.57 -19.98
CA ALA A 235 19.74 8.02 -19.93
C ALA A 235 19.80 6.49 -19.80
N TYR A 236 18.83 5.90 -19.11
CA TYR A 236 18.63 4.47 -19.12
C TYR A 236 17.99 4.03 -20.44
N ILE A 237 18.33 2.84 -20.91
CA ILE A 237 17.48 2.08 -21.83
C ILE A 237 16.54 1.18 -21.03
N TYR A 238 15.53 0.59 -21.65
CA TYR A 238 14.53 -0.20 -20.92
C TYR A 238 15.16 -1.44 -20.28
N GLU A 239 16.10 -2.08 -20.96
CA GLU A 239 16.84 -3.26 -20.49
C GLU A 239 17.76 -2.96 -19.29
N ASP A 240 18.01 -1.67 -18.98
CA ASP A 240 18.74 -1.30 -17.78
C ASP A 240 17.88 -1.43 -16.51
N ILE A 241 16.56 -1.42 -16.63
CA ILE A 241 15.64 -1.43 -15.49
C ILE A 241 15.09 -2.85 -15.31
N LYS A 242 15.41 -3.46 -14.18
CA LYS A 242 14.84 -4.76 -13.80
C LYS A 242 13.74 -4.60 -12.77
N LEU A 243 12.69 -5.41 -12.92
CA LEU A 243 11.51 -5.38 -12.06
C LEU A 243 11.29 -6.77 -11.47
N TYR A 244 11.32 -6.87 -10.15
CA TYR A 244 11.14 -8.14 -9.44
C TYR A 244 10.00 -8.05 -8.44
N GLU A 245 9.09 -9.01 -8.53
CA GLU A 245 8.18 -9.37 -7.45
C GLU A 245 8.82 -10.50 -6.64
N VAL A 246 9.05 -10.27 -5.35
CA VAL A 246 9.70 -11.24 -4.47
C VAL A 246 8.69 -11.74 -3.44
N ASN A 247 8.26 -12.98 -3.58
CA ASN A 247 7.38 -13.62 -2.60
C ASN A 247 8.20 -14.24 -1.46
N LEU A 248 8.15 -13.58 -0.31
CA LEU A 248 8.95 -13.94 0.87
C LEU A 248 8.48 -15.24 1.54
N LEU A 249 7.22 -15.61 1.37
CA LEU A 249 6.67 -16.84 1.95
C LEU A 249 6.98 -18.06 1.07
N LYS A 250 6.85 -17.91 -0.26
CA LYS A 250 7.08 -19.00 -1.23
C LYS A 250 8.53 -19.17 -1.65
N CYS A 251 9.41 -18.26 -1.24
CA CYS A 251 10.79 -18.18 -1.71
C CYS A 251 10.92 -18.08 -3.23
N GLN A 252 10.01 -17.34 -3.88
CA GLN A 252 9.96 -17.22 -5.33
C GLN A 252 10.18 -15.79 -5.77
N VAL A 253 10.90 -15.62 -6.88
CA VAL A 253 11.12 -14.34 -7.55
C VAL A 253 10.51 -14.41 -8.94
N LYS A 254 9.68 -13.43 -9.27
CA LYS A 254 9.11 -13.26 -10.60
C LYS A 254 9.68 -11.99 -11.22
N GLU A 255 10.33 -12.14 -12.37
CA GLU A 255 10.79 -11.02 -13.18
C GLU A 255 9.66 -10.53 -14.10
N HIS A 256 9.53 -9.21 -14.21
CA HIS A 256 8.59 -8.57 -15.10
C HIS A 256 9.33 -7.83 -16.21
N GLU A 257 8.91 -8.06 -17.45
CA GLU A 257 9.47 -7.38 -18.60
C GLU A 257 9.19 -5.89 -18.56
N PHE A 258 10.23 -5.09 -18.73
CA PHE A 258 10.14 -3.65 -18.90
C PHE A 258 10.52 -3.32 -20.35
N ILE A 259 9.52 -3.28 -21.23
CA ILE A 259 9.68 -3.06 -22.68
C ILE A 259 8.70 -2.00 -23.18
N ALA A 260 8.99 -1.45 -24.37
CA ALA A 260 8.21 -0.35 -24.96
C ALA A 260 6.70 -0.62 -25.00
N ASP A 261 6.29 -1.80 -25.46
CA ASP A 261 4.88 -2.15 -25.62
C ASP A 261 4.14 -2.13 -24.27
N ARG A 262 4.74 -2.71 -23.22
CA ARG A 262 4.19 -2.70 -21.85
C ARG A 262 4.10 -1.30 -21.26
N ILE A 263 5.09 -0.46 -21.56
CA ILE A 263 5.10 0.94 -21.12
C ILE A 263 3.98 1.73 -21.80
N ASN A 264 3.82 1.56 -23.11
CA ASN A 264 2.75 2.22 -23.88
C ASN A 264 1.37 1.79 -23.37
N GLU A 265 1.15 0.50 -23.13
CA GLU A 265 -0.09 -0.01 -22.50
C GLU A 265 -0.40 0.68 -21.16
N VAL A 266 0.63 0.88 -20.32
CA VAL A 266 0.49 1.58 -19.03
C VAL A 266 0.20 3.06 -19.21
N ILE A 267 0.87 3.74 -20.16
CA ILE A 267 0.63 5.16 -20.44
C ILE A 267 -0.80 5.36 -20.96
N ASP A 268 -1.26 4.55 -21.92
CA ASP A 268 -2.63 4.59 -22.43
C ASP A 268 -3.64 4.38 -21.30
N TYR A 269 -3.39 3.39 -20.45
CA TYR A 269 -4.23 3.12 -19.28
C TYR A 269 -4.29 4.33 -18.32
N MET A 270 -3.15 4.96 -18.04
CA MET A 270 -3.07 6.16 -17.21
C MET A 270 -3.81 7.34 -17.85
N THR A 271 -3.62 7.58 -19.14
CA THR A 271 -4.27 8.68 -19.86
C THR A 271 -5.79 8.50 -19.89
N LEU A 272 -6.30 7.29 -20.09
CA LEU A 272 -7.75 7.02 -20.02
C LEU A 272 -8.29 7.25 -18.60
N THR A 273 -7.69 6.62 -17.61
CA THR A 273 -8.23 6.62 -16.23
C THR A 273 -8.04 7.95 -15.51
N SER A 274 -7.04 8.75 -15.90
CA SER A 274 -6.88 10.13 -15.41
C SER A 274 -7.99 11.06 -15.91
N ARG A 275 -8.53 10.83 -17.12
CA ARG A 275 -9.70 11.57 -17.63
C ARG A 275 -10.94 11.23 -16.81
N ASP A 276 -11.16 9.95 -16.50
CA ASP A 276 -12.28 9.51 -15.66
C ASP A 276 -12.24 10.16 -14.27
N ILE A 277 -11.07 10.11 -13.61
CA ILE A 277 -10.87 10.78 -12.32
C ILE A 277 -11.17 12.28 -12.45
N ARG A 278 -10.64 12.93 -13.49
CA ARG A 278 -10.85 14.37 -13.72
C ARG A 278 -12.34 14.70 -13.87
N LEU A 279 -13.11 13.91 -14.61
CA LEU A 279 -14.54 14.14 -14.80
C LEU A 279 -15.32 14.05 -13.48
N LEU A 280 -14.96 13.11 -12.61
CA LEU A 280 -15.61 12.93 -11.31
C LEU A 280 -15.21 13.97 -10.26
N THR A 281 -13.98 14.48 -10.32
CA THR A 281 -13.45 15.42 -9.31
C THR A 281 -13.43 16.88 -9.75
N LYS A 282 -13.79 17.18 -11.01
CA LYS A 282 -13.82 18.57 -11.48
C LYS A 282 -14.99 19.30 -10.85
N SER A 283 -14.67 20.21 -9.94
CA SER A 283 -15.61 21.10 -9.28
C SER A 283 -15.05 22.52 -9.34
N ASP A 284 -15.80 23.43 -9.96
CA ASP A 284 -15.46 24.86 -10.08
C ASP A 284 -15.82 25.60 -8.76
N ASP A 285 -15.22 25.22 -7.63
CA ASP A 285 -15.36 25.83 -6.28
C ASP A 285 -16.47 25.32 -5.33
N LYS A 286 -17.05 24.13 -5.55
CA LYS A 286 -17.95 23.49 -4.56
C LYS A 286 -17.33 22.26 -3.90
N GLU A 287 -17.70 21.98 -2.65
CA GLU A 287 -17.44 20.66 -2.06
C GLU A 287 -18.01 19.58 -2.97
N ILE A 288 -17.20 18.55 -3.24
CA ILE A 288 -17.57 17.44 -4.10
C ILE A 288 -18.71 16.66 -3.43
N ASP A 289 -19.88 16.63 -4.07
CA ASP A 289 -21.07 15.96 -3.58
C ASP A 289 -20.93 14.43 -3.65
N ILE A 290 -21.24 13.76 -2.55
CA ILE A 290 -21.22 12.30 -2.43
C ILE A 290 -22.21 11.63 -3.39
N GLU A 291 -23.30 12.31 -3.74
CA GLU A 291 -24.33 11.78 -4.66
C GLU A 291 -23.82 11.66 -6.11
N ASN A 292 -22.73 12.34 -6.46
CA ASN A 292 -22.05 12.13 -7.76
C ASN A 292 -21.28 10.81 -7.83
N PHE A 293 -21.17 10.07 -6.71
CA PHE A 293 -20.42 8.81 -6.63
C PHE A 293 -21.39 7.65 -6.45
N GLU A 294 -21.62 6.96 -7.55
CA GLU A 294 -22.49 5.80 -7.62
C GLU A 294 -22.04 4.67 -6.66
N LEU A 295 -23.03 3.94 -6.16
CA LEU A 295 -22.83 2.69 -5.43
C LEU A 295 -22.49 1.58 -6.43
N THR A 296 -21.84 0.53 -5.94
CA THR A 296 -21.71 -0.73 -6.69
C THR A 296 -22.85 -1.67 -6.28
N ASP A 297 -23.32 -2.48 -7.23
CA ASP A 297 -24.28 -3.58 -7.01
C ASP A 297 -23.58 -4.91 -6.70
N ASP A 298 -22.24 -4.94 -6.73
CA ASP A 298 -21.45 -6.12 -6.37
C ASP A 298 -21.42 -6.33 -4.84
N GLU A 299 -22.26 -7.25 -4.37
CA GLU A 299 -22.34 -7.64 -2.96
C GLU A 299 -21.03 -8.17 -2.41
N GLY A 300 -20.22 -8.86 -3.22
CA GLY A 300 -18.92 -9.41 -2.81
C GLY A 300 -17.87 -8.31 -2.55
N LEU A 301 -17.84 -7.28 -3.41
CA LEU A 301 -17.03 -6.09 -3.19
C LEU A 301 -17.47 -5.31 -1.95
N CYS A 302 -18.78 -5.23 -1.69
CA CYS A 302 -19.33 -4.57 -0.50
C CYS A 302 -19.01 -5.33 0.79
N ALA A 303 -19.14 -6.67 0.80
CA ALA A 303 -18.88 -7.51 1.97
C ALA A 303 -17.44 -7.42 2.48
N THR A 304 -16.48 -7.13 1.59
CA THR A 304 -15.06 -6.99 1.93
C THR A 304 -14.60 -5.53 2.00
N CYS A 305 -15.51 -4.56 1.85
CA CYS A 305 -15.18 -3.14 1.82
C CYS A 305 -14.97 -2.58 3.23
N ASN A 306 -13.79 -2.00 3.48
CA ASN A 306 -13.48 -1.27 4.71
C ASN A 306 -14.46 -0.13 5.05
N PHE A 307 -15.18 0.39 4.06
CA PHE A 307 -16.11 1.50 4.21
C PHE A 307 -17.57 1.05 4.30
N GLN A 308 -17.86 -0.25 4.31
CA GLN A 308 -19.23 -0.77 4.28
C GLN A 308 -20.08 -0.19 5.42
N THR A 309 -19.56 -0.17 6.64
CA THR A 309 -20.28 0.33 7.82
C THR A 309 -20.62 1.82 7.68
N LEU A 310 -19.65 2.63 7.22
CA LEU A 310 -19.85 4.06 6.99
C LEU A 310 -20.82 4.31 5.82
N CYS A 311 -20.70 3.53 4.75
CA CYS A 311 -21.57 3.63 3.58
C CYS A 311 -23.03 3.36 3.96
N SER A 312 -23.29 2.22 4.61
CA SER A 312 -24.64 1.83 5.07
C SER A 312 -25.22 2.85 6.05
N TYR A 313 -24.41 3.33 7.00
CA TYR A 313 -24.83 4.35 7.95
C TYR A 313 -25.26 5.65 7.24
N LEU A 314 -24.45 6.16 6.31
CA LEU A 314 -24.77 7.40 5.59
C LEU A 314 -26.02 7.22 4.71
N LEU A 315 -26.20 6.07 4.07
CA LEU A 315 -27.39 5.79 3.26
C LEU A 315 -28.68 5.81 4.10
N ILE A 316 -28.67 5.21 5.29
CA ILE A 316 -29.84 5.17 6.19
C ILE A 316 -30.12 6.57 6.76
N ASN A 317 -29.09 7.39 6.95
CA ASN A 317 -29.18 8.70 7.60
C ASN A 317 -29.14 9.89 6.61
N ASN A 318 -29.51 9.70 5.34
CA ASN A 318 -29.55 10.76 4.33
C ASN A 318 -28.23 11.57 4.24
N ASN A 319 -27.10 10.86 4.21
CA ASN A 319 -25.73 11.38 4.20
C ASN A 319 -25.35 12.28 5.40
N GLN A 320 -26.12 12.24 6.48
CA GLN A 320 -25.77 12.90 7.74
C GLN A 320 -24.87 12.00 8.60
N TYR A 321 -23.87 12.60 9.23
CA TYR A 321 -22.93 11.90 10.10
C TYR A 321 -22.99 12.41 11.54
N ASP A 322 -23.36 11.53 12.46
CA ASP A 322 -23.16 11.70 13.90
C ASP A 322 -22.27 10.58 14.44
N GLU A 323 -21.14 10.95 15.06
CA GLU A 323 -20.12 9.99 15.51
C GLU A 323 -20.68 9.01 16.54
N LYS A 324 -21.51 9.49 17.47
CA LYS A 324 -22.07 8.66 18.55
C LYS A 324 -23.03 7.62 17.98
N SER A 325 -23.97 8.07 17.16
CA SER A 325 -24.95 7.19 16.50
C SER A 325 -24.26 6.21 15.54
N TYR A 326 -23.20 6.62 14.85
CA TYR A 326 -22.39 5.72 14.02
C TYR A 326 -21.76 4.61 14.85
N ILE A 327 -21.08 4.94 15.95
CA ILE A 327 -20.46 3.96 16.84
C ILE A 327 -21.50 2.97 17.38
N GLU A 328 -22.65 3.46 17.83
CA GLU A 328 -23.77 2.61 18.30
C GLU A 328 -24.27 1.67 17.20
N SER A 329 -24.36 2.14 15.94
CA SER A 329 -24.78 1.29 14.81
C SER A 329 -23.79 0.16 14.50
N VAL A 330 -22.49 0.43 14.58
CA VAL A 330 -21.44 -0.59 14.39
C VAL A 330 -21.46 -1.62 15.51
N GLN A 331 -21.81 -1.21 16.73
CA GLN A 331 -21.98 -2.11 17.86
C GLN A 331 -23.27 -2.95 17.76
N ASN A 332 -24.37 -2.40 17.25
CA ASN A 332 -25.66 -3.11 17.19
C ASN A 332 -25.79 -4.09 16.02
N THR A 333 -25.00 -3.92 14.96
CA THR A 333 -24.95 -4.88 13.82
C THR A 333 -24.35 -6.25 14.23
N GLN A 334 -23.96 -6.39 15.50
CA GLN A 334 -23.33 -7.57 16.11
C GLN A 334 -24.32 -8.65 16.61
N LEU A 335 -25.64 -8.42 16.50
CA LEU A 335 -26.68 -9.34 16.97
C LEU A 335 -27.46 -9.99 15.81
N VAL A 336 -26.77 -10.68 14.88
CA VAL A 336 -27.38 -11.67 13.98
C VAL A 336 -26.45 -12.84 13.79
#